data_AF-A0A919HA22-F1
#
_entry.id   AF-A0A919HA22-F1
#
_cell.length_a   1.000
_cell.length_b   1.000
_cell.length_c   1.000
_cell.angle_alpha   90.00
_cell.angle_beta   90.00
_cell.angle_gamma   90.00
#
_symmetry.space_group_name_H-M   'P 1'
#
loop_
_entity.id
_entity.type
_entity.pdbx_description
1 polymer ?
#
loop_
_entity_poly.entity_id
_entity_poly.type
_entity_poly.pdbx_seq_one_letter_code
_entity_poly.pdbx_strand_id
1 'polypeptide(L)' 'MGPLDLRYEKLALPGAPGQMLITYHAEPGSDSHERLQLLAHLATRPATAATTGQEADSAPQAHARDESAP' A
#
# COMPACT_ATOMS: atom_id res chain seq x y z
N MET A 1 13.21 -13.46 -19.07
CA MET A 1 12.54 -13.55 -17.74
C MET A 1 11.83 -14.89 -17.70
N GLY A 2 12.22 -15.78 -16.79
CA GLY A 2 11.61 -17.11 -16.66
C GLY A 2 10.30 -17.09 -15.85
N PRO A 3 9.57 -18.20 -15.76
CA PRO A 3 8.38 -18.30 -14.93
C PRO A 3 8.74 -18.11 -13.44
N LEU A 4 7.82 -17.51 -12.68
CA LEU A 4 7.86 -17.43 -11.23
C LEU A 4 6.66 -18.19 -10.67
N ASP A 5 6.93 -19.10 -9.76
CA ASP A 5 5.90 -19.71 -8.92
C ASP A 5 5.76 -18.87 -7.65
N LEU A 6 4.61 -18.22 -7.49
CA LEU A 6 4.32 -17.31 -6.38
C LEU A 6 3.03 -17.74 -5.68
N ARG A 7 3.07 -17.75 -4.36
CA ARG A 7 1.92 -17.92 -3.50
C ARG A 7 1.19 -16.60 -3.31
N TYR A 8 -0.13 -16.70 -3.32
CA TYR A 8 -1.04 -15.58 -3.13
C TYR A 8 -1.59 -15.59 -1.71
N GLU A 9 -1.51 -14.44 -1.03
CA GLU A 9 -2.07 -14.26 0.30
C GLU A 9 -2.95 -13.02 0.37
N LYS A 10 -4.01 -13.13 1.19
CA LYS A 10 -4.89 -12.03 1.56
C LYS A 10 -4.91 -11.91 3.08
N LEU A 11 -4.57 -10.74 3.58
CA LEU A 11 -4.45 -10.46 5.00
C LEU A 11 -5.34 -9.26 5.32
N ALA A 12 -6.30 -9.42 6.23
CA ALA A 12 -7.09 -8.30 6.71
C ALA A 12 -6.21 -7.35 7.53
N LEU A 13 -6.36 -6.04 7.32
CA LEU A 13 -5.49 -5.07 7.98
C LEU A 13 -6.08 -4.60 9.33
N PRO A 14 -5.40 -4.82 10.46
CA PRO A 14 -5.91 -4.36 11.76
C PRO A 14 -6.09 -2.84 11.79
N GLY A 15 -7.22 -2.38 12.31
CA GLY A 15 -7.52 -0.94 12.41
C GLY A 15 -7.99 -0.26 11.12
N ALA A 16 -8.08 -0.99 10.00
CA ALA A 16 -8.62 -0.49 8.73
C ALA A 16 -9.73 -1.42 8.20
N PRO A 17 -10.96 -1.33 8.74
CA PRO A 17 -12.08 -2.18 8.32
C PRO A 17 -12.33 -2.08 6.81
N GLY A 18 -12.45 -3.24 6.16
CA GLY A 18 -12.64 -3.32 4.71
C GLY A 18 -11.35 -3.26 3.88
N GLN A 19 -10.20 -2.94 4.48
CA GLN A 19 -8.90 -2.96 3.80
C GLN A 19 -8.23 -4.34 3.91
N MET A 20 -7.66 -4.77 2.79
CA MET A 20 -6.89 -6.02 2.68
C MET A 20 -5.49 -5.73 2.15
N LEU A 21 -4.47 -6.37 2.74
CA LEU A 21 -3.15 -6.52 2.16
C LEU A 21 -3.13 -7.77 1.30
N ILE A 22 -2.68 -7.62 0.07
CA ILE A 22 -2.56 -8.70 -0.90
C ILE A 22 -1.08 -8.88 -1.20
N THR A 23 -0.54 -10.07 -0.92
CA THR A 23 0.89 -10.34 -1.05
C THR A 23 1.13 -11.51 -2.00
N TYR A 24 2.14 -11.37 -2.84
CA TYR A 24 2.69 -12.46 -3.64
C TYR A 24 4.10 -12.75 -3.16
N HIS A 25 4.38 -13.99 -2.77
CA HIS A 25 5.70 -14.39 -2.30
C HIS A 25 6.09 -15.75 -2.88
N ALA A 26 7.39 -15.95 -3.09
CA ALA A 26 7.92 -17.27 -3.44
C ALA A 26 8.25 -18.06 -2.17
N GLU A 27 8.24 -19.39 -2.27
CA GLU A 27 8.68 -20.24 -1.16
C GLU A 27 10.15 -19.95 -0.82
N PRO A 28 10.52 -19.73 0.46
CA PRO A 28 11.91 -19.51 0.84
C PRO A 28 12.81 -20.66 0.39
N GLY A 29 13.97 -20.32 -0.17
CA GLY A 29 14.93 -21.30 -0.70
C GLY A 29 14.56 -21.90 -2.06
N SER A 30 13.45 -21.49 -2.67
CA SER A 30 13.12 -21.90 -4.04
C SER A 30 13.86 -21.08 -5.11
N ASP A 31 13.98 -21.68 -6.30
CA ASP A 31 14.43 -21.03 -7.54
C ASP A 31 13.66 -19.73 -7.86
N SER A 32 12.36 -19.70 -7.56
CA SER A 32 11.51 -18.52 -7.74
C SER A 32 11.86 -17.42 -6.75
N HIS A 33 12.25 -17.79 -5.52
CA HIS A 33 12.64 -16.84 -4.48
C HIS A 33 13.95 -16.11 -4.85
N GLU A 34 14.96 -16.84 -5.34
CA GLU A 34 16.21 -16.22 -5.81
C GLU A 34 15.99 -15.28 -7.00
N ARG A 35 15.16 -15.70 -7.96
CA ARG A 35 14.81 -14.87 -9.13
C ARG A 35 14.01 -13.63 -8.76
N LEU A 36 13.07 -13.75 -7.82
CA LEU A 36 12.30 -12.62 -7.31
C LEU A 36 13.20 -11.63 -6.58
N GLN A 37 14.19 -12.10 -5.80
CA GLN A 37 15.18 -11.23 -5.20
C GLN A 37 16.03 -10.52 -6.27
N LEU A 38 16.53 -11.22 -7.28
CA LEU A 38 17.28 -10.59 -8.38
C LEU A 38 16.43 -9.50 -9.05
N LEU A 39 15.16 -9.78 -9.32
CA LEU A 39 14.23 -8.80 -9.88
C LEU A 39 14.08 -7.58 -8.97
N ALA A 40 13.97 -7.76 -7.65
CA ALA A 40 13.89 -6.66 -6.70
C ALA A 40 15.13 -5.76 -6.71
N HIS A 41 16.34 -6.35 -6.77
CA HIS A 41 17.58 -5.59 -6.88
C HIS A 41 17.62 -4.76 -8.18
N LEU A 42 17.17 -5.33 -9.31
CA LEU A 42 17.11 -4.62 -10.59
C LEU A 42 16.01 -3.54 -10.62
N ALA A 43 14.90 -3.77 -9.91
CA ALA A 43 13.80 -2.82 -9.80
C ALA A 43 14.11 -1.64 -8.87
N THR A 44 15.22 -1.71 -8.11
CA THR A 44 15.65 -0.65 -7.20
C THR A 44 16.14 0.57 -7.99
N ARG A 45 15.18 1.41 -8.41
CA ARG A 45 15.36 2.82 -8.75
C ARG A 45 14.96 3.62 -7.51
N PRO A 46 15.66 4.72 -7.13
CA PRO A 46 15.20 5.55 -6.03
C PRO A 46 13.78 6.03 -6.32
N ALA A 47 12.81 5.52 -5.57
CA ALA A 47 11.42 5.91 -5.68
C ALA A 47 11.27 7.25 -4.96
N THR A 48 11.03 8.32 -5.73
CA THR A 48 10.41 9.53 -5.21
C THR A 48 9.08 9.09 -4.62
N ALA A 49 8.90 9.22 -3.31
CA ALA A 49 7.72 8.76 -2.61
C ALA A 49 6.47 9.44 -3.16
N ALA A 50 5.73 8.75 -4.03
CA ALA A 50 4.36 9.11 -4.35
C ALA A 50 3.48 8.61 -3.19
N THR A 51 3.41 9.41 -2.13
CA THR A 51 2.37 9.32 -1.11
C THR A 51 1.04 9.67 -1.77
N THR A 52 0.38 8.70 -2.40
CA THR A 52 -1.03 8.81 -2.76
C THR A 52 -1.83 8.09 -1.67
N GLY A 53 -2.20 8.87 -0.65
CA GLY A 53 -2.99 8.42 0.50
C GLY A 53 -3.30 9.54 1.49
N GLN A 54 -3.17 10.81 1.11
CA GLN A 54 -3.47 11.97 1.96
C GLN A 54 -4.39 12.95 1.22
N GLU A 55 -5.50 12.44 0.70
CA GLU A 55 -6.61 13.23 0.12
C GLU A 55 -7.95 12.69 0.65
N ALA A 56 -8.09 12.53 1.97
CA ALA A 56 -9.36 12.13 2.58
C ALA A 56 -9.65 12.77 3.95
N ASP A 57 -8.92 13.82 4.34
CA ASP A 57 -9.24 14.61 5.55
C ASP A 57 -9.01 16.09 5.30
N SER A 58 -9.80 16.68 4.41
CA SER A 58 -9.98 18.13 4.29
C SER A 58 -11.32 18.40 3.62
N ALA A 59 -12.40 18.04 4.32
CA ALA A 59 -13.71 18.65 4.07
C ALA A 59 -13.79 19.99 4.84
N PRO A 60 -14.32 21.07 4.24
CA PRO A 60 -14.41 22.36 4.89
C PRO A 60 -15.60 22.36 5.85
N GLN A 61 -15.37 22.48 7.16
CA GLN A 61 -16.47 22.71 8.10
C GLN A 61 -16.69 24.23 8.25
N ALA A 62 -17.54 24.76 7.38
CA ALA A 62 -18.30 25.98 7.63
C ALA A 62 -19.39 25.71 8.70
N HIS A 63 -19.83 26.78 9.39
CA HIS A 63 -20.80 26.90 10.50
C HIS A 63 -20.13 26.97 11.90
N ALA A 64 -20.28 28.01 12.72
CA ALA A 64 -21.25 29.11 12.75
C ALA A 64 -20.66 30.30 13.52
N ARG A 65 -20.75 31.51 12.94
CA ARG A 65 -20.72 32.76 13.70
C ARG A 65 -22.14 33.31 13.64
N ASP A 66 -22.98 32.77 14.50
CA ASP A 66 -24.33 33.27 14.71
C ASP A 66 -24.24 34.67 15.33
N GLU A 67 -24.95 35.58 14.69
CA GLU A 67 -25.04 36.99 14.95
C GLU A 67 -26.08 37.18 16.06
N SER A 68 -25.71 37.74 17.22
CA SER A 68 -26.72 38.31 18.12
C SER A 68 -26.11 39.40 19.01
N ALA A 69 -26.36 40.65 18.62
CA ALA A 69 -26.14 41.84 19.42
C ALA A 69 -27.26 42.04 20.46
N PRO A 70 -26.99 42.81 21.52
CA PRO A 70 -27.95 43.78 22.02
C PRO A 70 -27.52 45.23 21.75
#